data_AF-A0A1X9RSH2-F1
#
_entry.id   AF-A0A1X9RSH2-F1
#
_cell.length_a   1.000
_cell.length_b   1.000
_cell.length_c   1.000
_cell.angle_alpha   90.00
_cell.angle_beta   90.00
_cell.angle_gamma   90.00
#
_symmetry.space_group_name_H-M   'P 1'
#
loop_
_entity.id
_entity.type
_entity.pdbx_description
1 polymer ?
#
loop_
_entity_poly.entity_id
_entity_poly.type
_entity_poly.pdbx_seq_one_letter_code
_entity_poly.pdbx_strand_id
1 'polypeptide(L)'
;NRREKISERLRTLQELVPNGTKVDMVTMLEKAIGYVKFLQLQVKVLATDEFWPAQGGKAPEISDVKEALDAILSSQTGQLN
;
A
#
# COMPACT_ATOMS: atom_id res chain seq x y z
N ASN A 1 -0.27 11.46 -30.00
CA ASN A 1 0.16 12.79 -29.51
C ASN A 1 0.69 12.68 -28.07
N ARG A 2 1.67 13.49 -27.60
CA ARG A 2 2.22 13.35 -26.22
C ARG A 2 1.14 13.53 -25.15
N ARG A 3 0.23 14.48 -25.36
CA ARG A 3 -0.86 14.81 -24.45
C ARG A 3 -1.85 13.66 -24.27
N GLU A 4 -2.22 12.99 -25.36
CA GLU A 4 -3.16 11.84 -25.32
C GLU A 4 -2.64 10.72 -24.42
N LYS A 5 -1.36 10.35 -24.58
CA LYS A 5 -0.72 9.31 -23.75
C LYS A 5 -0.71 9.68 -22.26
N ILE A 6 -0.56 10.96 -21.93
CA ILE A 6 -0.60 11.45 -20.55
C ILE A 6 -2.03 11.34 -20.00
N SER A 7 -3.03 11.78 -20.77
CA SER A 7 -4.44 11.71 -20.36
C SER A 7 -4.92 10.26 -20.14
N GLU A 8 -4.47 9.32 -20.96
CA GLU A 8 -4.77 7.90 -20.79
C GLU A 8 -4.18 7.35 -19.49
N ARG A 9 -2.89 7.61 -19.22
CA ARG A 9 -2.24 7.21 -17.97
C ARG A 9 -2.92 7.80 -16.74
N LEU A 10 -3.36 9.06 -16.82
CA LEU A 10 -4.09 9.71 -15.72
C LEU A 10 -5.44 9.03 -15.46
N ARG A 11 -6.17 8.63 -16.52
CA ARG A 11 -7.44 7.90 -16.38
C ARG A 11 -7.22 6.54 -15.70
N THR A 12 -6.23 5.78 -16.14
CA THR A 12 -5.87 4.51 -15.50
C THR A 12 -5.52 4.72 -14.03
N LEU A 13 -4.75 5.77 -13.70
CA LEU A 13 -4.41 6.06 -12.32
C LEU A 13 -5.65 6.38 -11.46
N GLN A 14 -6.62 7.12 -12.00
CA GLN A 14 -7.88 7.44 -11.30
C GLN A 14 -8.69 6.19 -10.94
N GLU A 15 -8.66 5.16 -11.79
CA GLU A 15 -9.35 3.89 -11.56
C GLU A 15 -8.64 3.01 -10.53
N LEU A 16 -7.31 3.11 -10.43
CA LEU A 16 -6.50 2.33 -9.50
C LEU A 16 -6.44 2.94 -8.10
N VAL A 17 -6.53 4.26 -7.98
CA VAL A 17 -6.43 4.95 -6.69
C VAL A 17 -7.80 4.96 -5.99
N PRO A 18 -7.91 4.54 -4.73
CA PRO A 18 -9.16 4.62 -3.98
C PRO A 18 -9.74 6.04 -3.96
N ASN A 19 -10.99 6.17 -4.42
CA ASN A 19 -11.66 7.46 -4.61
C ASN A 19 -10.93 8.44 -5.56
N GLY A 20 -10.07 7.96 -6.47
CA GLY A 20 -9.28 8.80 -7.37
C GLY A 20 -10.11 9.67 -8.32
N THR A 21 -11.32 9.24 -8.68
CA THR A 21 -12.26 10.02 -9.50
C THR A 21 -12.97 11.15 -8.76
N LYS A 22 -12.90 11.19 -7.42
CA LYS A 22 -13.63 12.14 -6.56
C LYS A 22 -12.76 13.30 -6.05
N VAL A 23 -11.51 13.37 -6.47
CA VAL A 23 -10.53 14.35 -5.99
C VAL A 23 -9.83 15.04 -7.16
N ASP A 24 -9.23 16.20 -6.91
CA ASP A 24 -8.42 16.90 -7.90
C ASP A 24 -7.11 16.13 -8.21
N MET A 25 -6.43 16.55 -9.27
CA MET A 25 -5.23 15.86 -9.76
C MET A 25 -4.07 15.86 -8.76
N VAL A 26 -3.86 16.95 -8.01
CA VAL A 26 -2.76 17.02 -7.04
C VAL A 26 -3.05 16.06 -5.90
N THR A 27 -4.26 16.12 -5.35
CA THR A 27 -4.71 15.20 -4.30
C THR A 27 -4.67 13.73 -4.77
N MET A 28 -5.04 13.44 -6.02
CA MET A 28 -4.96 12.08 -6.59
C MET A 28 -3.52 11.56 -6.61
N LEU A 29 -2.56 12.39 -7.03
CA LEU A 29 -1.14 12.00 -7.09
C LEU A 29 -0.58 11.74 -5.69
N GLU A 30 -0.91 12.57 -4.71
CA GLU A 30 -0.52 12.34 -3.31
C GLU A 30 -1.13 11.04 -2.76
N LYS A 31 -2.42 10.82 -3.01
CA LYS A 31 -3.11 9.58 -2.63
C LYS A 31 -2.52 8.35 -3.33
N ALA A 32 -2.10 8.47 -4.59
CA ALA A 32 -1.45 7.39 -5.31
C ALA A 32 -0.15 6.96 -4.62
N ILE A 33 0.69 7.93 -4.21
CA ILE A 33 1.91 7.65 -3.47
C ILE A 33 1.59 6.92 -2.15
N GLY A 34 0.60 7.41 -1.40
CA GLY A 34 0.15 6.77 -0.16
C GLY A 34 -0.37 5.36 -0.39
N TYR A 35 -1.15 5.14 -1.45
CA TYR A 35 -1.72 3.84 -1.77
C TYR A 35 -0.65 2.83 -2.19
N VAL A 36 0.34 3.25 -2.97
CA VAL A 36 1.48 2.38 -3.32
C VAL A 36 2.25 1.95 -2.06
N LYS A 37 2.54 2.89 -1.14
CA LYS A 37 3.19 2.56 0.14
C LYS A 37 2.35 1.57 0.96
N PHE A 38 1.04 1.76 1.00
CA PHE A 38 0.11 0.87 1.69
C PHE A 38 0.11 -0.55 1.08
N LEU A 39 0.05 -0.66 -0.26
CA LEU A 39 0.13 -1.96 -0.94
C LEU A 39 1.48 -2.65 -0.71
N GLN A 40 2.58 -1.90 -0.78
CA GLN A 40 3.92 -2.43 -0.47
C GLN A 40 4.00 -2.99 0.96
N LEU A 41 3.36 -2.31 1.91
CA LEU A 41 3.31 -2.74 3.30
C LEU A 41 2.49 -4.04 3.45
N GLN A 42 1.35 -4.17 2.77
CA GLN A 42 0.59 -5.43 2.75
C GLN A 42 1.41 -6.60 2.19
N VAL A 43 2.12 -6.38 1.07
CA VAL A 43 2.98 -7.40 0.48
C VAL A 43 4.09 -7.83 1.44
N LYS A 44 4.69 -6.88 2.19
CA LYS A 44 5.70 -7.22 3.20
C LYS A 44 5.13 -8.13 4.28
N VAL A 45 3.95 -7.82 4.84
CA VAL A 45 3.31 -8.69 5.83
C VAL A 45 3.03 -10.07 5.24
N LEU A 46 2.49 -10.13 4.03
CA LEU A 46 2.22 -11.40 3.33
C LEU A 46 3.49 -12.22 3.05
N ALA A 47 4.64 -11.58 2.88
CA ALA A 47 5.92 -12.24 2.65
C ALA A 47 6.69 -12.56 3.94
N THR A 48 6.20 -12.15 5.11
CA THR A 48 6.84 -12.49 6.40
C THR A 48 6.50 -13.93 6.76
N ASP A 49 7.37 -14.87 6.41
CA ASP A 49 7.20 -16.31 6.68
C ASP A 49 6.98 -16.62 8.17
N GLU A 50 7.55 -15.81 9.07
CA GLU A 50 7.39 -15.98 10.53
C GLU A 50 6.00 -15.57 11.05
N PHE A 51 5.28 -14.72 10.31
CA PHE A 51 3.98 -14.20 10.74
C PHE A 51 2.83 -15.17 10.40
N TRP A 52 2.95 -15.90 9.29
CA TRP A 52 1.89 -16.79 8.85
C TRP A 52 2.06 -18.19 9.44
N PRO A 53 1.01 -18.75 10.06
CA PRO A 53 1.09 -20.11 10.57
C PRO A 53 1.28 -21.11 9.42
N ALA A 54 2.11 -22.12 9.63
CA ALA A 54 2.16 -23.28 8.76
C ALA A 54 0.77 -23.98 8.69
N GLN A 55 0.54 -24.74 7.61
CA GLN A 55 -0.75 -25.36 7.34
C GLN A 55 -1.31 -26.10 8.57
N GLY A 56 -2.49 -25.66 9.05
CA GLY A 56 -3.16 -26.21 10.23
C GLY A 56 -3.12 -25.34 11.49
N GLY A 57 -2.36 -24.24 11.51
CA GLY A 57 -2.39 -23.27 12.60
C GLY A 57 -3.57 -22.28 12.52
N LYS A 58 -3.93 -21.68 13.66
CA LYS A 58 -4.97 -20.66 13.73
C LYS A 58 -4.52 -19.42 12.95
N ALA A 59 -5.34 -18.94 12.01
CA ALA A 59 -5.06 -17.72 11.27
C ALA A 59 -4.89 -16.51 12.21
N PRO A 60 -3.98 -15.56 11.90
CA PRO A 60 -3.81 -14.34 12.67
C PRO A 60 -5.10 -13.50 12.68
N GLU A 61 -5.40 -12.88 13.81
CA GLU A 61 -6.51 -11.93 13.94
C GLU A 61 -6.11 -10.55 13.40
N ILE A 62 -7.09 -9.67 13.20
CA ILE A 62 -6.85 -8.30 12.70
C ILE A 62 -5.91 -7.51 13.63
N SER A 63 -5.98 -7.76 14.94
CA SER A 63 -5.06 -7.17 15.93
C SER A 63 -3.61 -7.53 15.67
N ASP A 64 -3.36 -8.79 15.37
CA ASP A 64 -2.01 -9.34 15.19
C ASP A 64 -1.40 -8.80 13.90
N VAL A 65 -2.21 -8.69 12.85
CA VAL A 65 -1.82 -8.04 11.59
C VAL A 65 -1.46 -6.57 11.82
N LYS A 66 -2.24 -5.85 12.63
CA LYS A 66 -1.98 -4.45 12.95
C LYS A 66 -0.65 -4.27 13.68
N GLU A 67 -0.36 -5.14 14.66
CA GLU A 67 0.90 -5.09 15.39
C GLU A 67 2.12 -5.38 14.50
N ALA A 68 2.01 -6.38 13.60
CA ALA A 68 3.05 -6.66 12.61
C ALA A 68 3.31 -5.47 11.67
N LEU A 69 2.25 -4.78 11.23
CA LEU A 69 2.36 -3.57 10.41
C LEU A 69 3.11 -2.46 11.18
N ASP A 70 2.76 -2.22 12.44
CA ASP A 70 3.40 -1.20 13.28
C ASP A 70 4.88 -1.51 13.54
N ALA A 71 5.24 -2.78 13.72
CA ALA A 71 6.63 -3.23 13.84
C ALA A 71 7.44 -2.97 12.55
N ILE A 72 6.88 -3.30 11.38
CA ILE A 72 7.52 -3.10 10.07
C ILE A 72 7.70 -1.60 9.74
N LEU A 73 6.76 -0.76 10.17
CA LEU A 73 6.87 0.69 10.00
C LEU A 73 7.93 1.28 10.94
N SER A 74 7.99 0.80 12.19
CA SER A 74 8.97 1.24 13.18
C SER A 74 10.41 0.86 12.80
N SER A 75 10.61 -0.28 12.14
CA SER A 75 11.94 -0.70 11.68
C SER A 75 12.50 0.19 10.55
N GLN A 76 11.65 0.91 9.80
CA GLN A 76 12.07 1.81 8.71
C GLN A 76 12.45 3.20 9.19
N THR A 77 11.83 3.70 10.27
CA THR A 77 12.12 5.04 10.82
C THR A 77 13.41 5.07 11.63
N GLY A 78 13.87 3.93 12.15
CA GLY A 78 15.13 3.81 12.90
C GLY A 78 16.41 3.79 12.06
N GLN A 79 16.32 3.67 10.73
CA GLN A 79 17.49 3.60 9.82
C GLN A 79 17.91 4.95 9.23
N LEU A 80 17.28 6.05 9.65
CA LEU A 80 17.54 7.41 9.12
C LEU A 80 18.37 8.30 10.08
N ASN A 81 19.00 7.73 11.11
CA ASN A 81 19.83 8.45 12.07
C ASN A 81 21.30 8.03 12.00
#